data_AF-A0A3D0NEF2-F1
#
_entry.id   AF-A0A3D0NEF2-F1
#
_cell.length_a   1.000
_cell.length_b   1.000
_cell.length_c   1.000
_cell.angle_alpha   90.00
_cell.angle_beta   90.00
_cell.angle_gamma   90.00
#
_symmetry.space_group_name_H-M   'P 1'
#
loop_
_entity.id
_entity.type
_entity.pdbx_description
1 polymer ?
#
loop_
_entity_poly.entity_id
_entity_poly.type
_entity_poly.pdbx_seq_one_letter_code
_entity_poly.pdbx_strand_id
1 'polypeptide(L)' 'LGDYVAGPSHTLPTSGTARWASGLSSNDFLRSSSVLEFSRDGMLDVAVDVQRMADKEGLTAHRASVDIRVQG' A
#
# COMPACT_ATOMS: atom_id res chain seq x y z
N LEU A 1 25.04 -26.72 -3.68
CA LEU A 1 23.81 -27.03 -4.47
C LEU A 1 22.96 -25.78 -4.66
N GLY A 2 22.65 -25.06 -3.57
CA GLY A 2 21.97 -23.76 -3.57
C GLY A 2 22.57 -22.76 -4.55
N ASP A 3 23.90 -22.65 -4.55
CA ASP A 3 24.61 -21.68 -5.40
C ASP A 3 24.59 -21.97 -6.90
N TYR A 4 24.08 -23.12 -7.33
CA TYR A 4 24.27 -23.59 -8.71
C TYR A 4 23.02 -24.18 -9.38
N VAL A 5 22.27 -25.10 -8.73
CA VAL A 5 21.21 -25.86 -9.43
C VAL A 5 19.96 -26.11 -8.61
N ALA A 6 19.92 -25.71 -7.34
CA ALA A 6 18.77 -25.98 -6.49
C ALA A 6 17.52 -25.15 -6.87
N GLY A 7 17.69 -24.03 -7.58
CA GLY A 7 16.61 -23.13 -8.01
C GLY A 7 16.59 -21.76 -7.32
N PRO A 8 16.74 -21.63 -5.99
CA PRO A 8 16.79 -20.34 -5.32
C PRO A 8 17.98 -19.48 -5.74
N SER A 9 17.80 -18.15 -5.72
CA SER A 9 18.92 -17.22 -5.93
C SER A 9 19.92 -17.32 -4.78
N HIS A 10 21.21 -17.34 -5.13
CA HIS A 10 22.31 -17.24 -4.16
C HIS A 10 22.69 -15.80 -3.81
N THR A 11 22.02 -14.82 -4.41
CA THR A 11 22.21 -13.40 -4.08
C THR A 11 21.42 -13.10 -2.82
N LEU A 12 22.08 -13.28 -1.67
CA LEU A 12 21.47 -13.20 -0.35
C LEU A 12 21.96 -11.97 0.44
N PRO A 13 21.17 -11.49 1.42
CA PRO A 13 21.59 -10.41 2.31
C PRO A 13 22.77 -10.83 3.19
N THR A 14 23.78 -9.97 3.33
CA THR A 14 24.98 -10.21 4.13
C THR A 14 25.09 -9.20 5.30
N SER A 15 26.12 -9.31 6.15
CA SER A 15 26.37 -8.35 7.24
C SER A 15 25.17 -8.14 8.19
N GLY A 16 24.41 -9.19 8.45
CA GLY A 16 23.25 -9.17 9.37
C GLY A 16 21.98 -8.54 8.81
N THR A 17 21.96 -8.15 7.53
CA THR A 17 20.79 -7.54 6.88
C THR A 17 19.65 -8.53 6.64
N ALA A 18 19.90 -9.84 6.74
CA ALA A 18 18.87 -10.89 6.69
C ALA A 18 17.79 -10.77 7.78
N ARG A 19 17.95 -9.88 8.78
CA ARG A 19 16.89 -9.52 9.75
C ARG A 19 15.74 -8.72 9.14
N TRP A 20 15.95 -8.07 7.99
CA TRP A 20 14.96 -7.18 7.37
C TRP A 20 14.97 -7.21 5.84
N ALA A 21 16.01 -7.75 5.20
CA ALA A 21 16.08 -7.97 3.76
C ALA A 21 15.86 -9.45 3.40
N SER A 22 15.33 -9.68 2.21
CA SER A 22 15.14 -11.00 1.61
C SER A 22 16.23 -11.30 0.58
N GLY A 23 16.43 -12.58 0.25
CA GLY A 23 17.21 -12.98 -0.92
C GLY A 23 16.56 -12.48 -2.22
N LEU A 24 17.39 -12.23 -3.24
CA LEU A 24 16.92 -11.76 -4.54
C LEU A 24 15.90 -12.73 -5.13
N SER A 25 14.80 -12.17 -5.63
CA SER A 25 13.68 -12.86 -6.23
C SER A 25 13.21 -12.11 -7.48
N SER A 26 12.28 -12.69 -8.24
CA SER A 26 11.65 -11.99 -9.36
C SER A 26 10.92 -10.72 -8.93
N ASN A 27 10.40 -10.67 -7.69
CA ASN A 27 9.67 -9.52 -7.17
C ASN A 27 10.54 -8.25 -7.04
N ASP A 28 11.85 -8.40 -6.88
CA ASP A 28 12.79 -7.25 -6.82
C ASP A 28 12.85 -6.48 -8.15
N PHE A 29 12.40 -7.10 -9.25
CA PHE A 29 12.31 -6.50 -10.57
C PHE A 29 10.89 -6.03 -10.93
N LEU A 30 9.92 -6.21 -10.04
CA LEU A 30 8.54 -5.78 -10.23
C LEU A 30 8.25 -4.50 -9.44
N ARG A 31 7.24 -3.75 -9.89
CA ARG A 31 6.66 -2.63 -9.14
C ARG A 31 5.25 -3.01 -8.70
N SER A 32 5.03 -3.03 -7.39
CA SER A 32 3.69 -3.22 -6.83
C SER A 32 2.88 -1.93 -6.94
N SER A 33 1.58 -2.05 -7.21
CA SER A 33 0.63 -0.94 -7.27
C SER A 33 -0.72 -1.41 -6.74
N SER A 34 -1.35 -0.55 -5.93
CA SER A 34 -2.68 -0.82 -5.37
C SER A 34 -3.75 -0.15 -6.21
N VAL A 35 -4.84 -0.87 -6.46
CA VAL A 35 -6.06 -0.33 -7.08
C VAL A 35 -7.17 -0.38 -6.05
N LEU A 36 -7.85 0.74 -5.85
CA LEU A 36 -8.97 0.87 -4.93
C LEU A 36 -10.20 1.34 -5.71
N GLU A 37 -11.32 0.67 -5.50
CA GLU A 37 -12.61 1.02 -6.07
C GLU A 37 -13.66 0.93 -4.97
N PHE A 38 -14.55 1.93 -4.92
CA PHE A 38 -15.64 2.00 -3.94
C PHE A 38 -16.96 2.12 -4.68
N SER A 39 -17.94 1.32 -4.26
CA SER A 39 -19.33 1.60 -4.59
C SER A 39 -19.77 2.89 -3.92
N ARG A 40 -20.87 3.47 -4.39
CA ARG A 40 -21.48 4.64 -3.75
C ARG A 40 -21.77 4.36 -2.27
N ASP A 41 -22.41 3.24 -1.97
CA ASP A 41 -22.76 2.87 -0.59
C ASP A 41 -21.52 2.70 0.28
N GLY A 42 -20.49 1.99 -0.23
CA GLY A 42 -19.23 1.82 0.51
C GLY A 42 -18.49 3.13 0.76
N MET A 43 -18.62 4.12 -0.13
CA MET A 43 -18.09 5.47 0.09
C MET A 43 -18.88 6.21 1.18
N LEU A 44 -20.21 6.11 1.17
CA LEU A 44 -21.07 6.73 2.18
C LEU A 44 -20.82 6.14 3.58
N ASP A 45 -20.61 4.82 3.66
CA ASP A 45 -20.34 4.11 4.91
C ASP A 45 -19.08 4.62 5.63
N VAL A 46 -18.04 5.01 4.87
CA VAL A 46 -16.76 5.49 5.43
C VAL A 46 -16.63 7.01 5.46
N ALA A 47 -17.57 7.75 4.86
CA ALA A 47 -17.45 9.19 4.64
C ALA A 47 -17.23 9.98 5.94
N VAL A 48 -17.98 9.64 6.99
CA VAL A 48 -17.90 10.33 8.30
C VAL A 48 -16.52 10.16 8.94
N ASP A 49 -15.92 8.98 8.82
CA ASP A 49 -14.61 8.72 9.39
C ASP A 49 -13.51 9.43 8.60
N VAL A 50 -13.60 9.47 7.25
CA VAL A 50 -12.66 10.22 6.42
C VAL A 50 -12.75 11.72 6.69
N GLN A 51 -13.96 12.27 6.82
CA GLN A 51 -14.18 13.68 7.19
C GLN A 51 -13.55 14.00 8.55
N ARG A 52 -13.78 13.13 9.56
CA ARG A 52 -13.21 13.30 10.90
C ARG A 52 -11.68 13.30 10.87
N MET A 53 -11.08 12.40 10.12
CA MET A 53 -9.62 12.35 9.95
C MET A 53 -9.09 13.61 9.25
N ALA A 54 -9.71 14.01 8.14
CA ALA A 54 -9.33 15.21 7.41
C ALA A 54 -9.44 16.49 8.26
N ASP A 55 -10.48 16.61 9.10
CA ASP A 55 -10.62 17.71 10.05
C ASP A 55 -9.51 17.70 11.10
N LYS A 56 -9.17 16.51 11.61
CA LYS A 56 -8.13 16.37 12.63
C LYS A 56 -6.74 16.73 12.10
N GLU A 57 -6.49 16.46 10.82
CA GLU A 57 -5.24 16.78 10.13
C GLU A 57 -5.23 18.20 9.52
N GLY A 58 -6.36 18.91 9.51
CA GLY A 58 -6.49 20.23 8.89
C GLY A 58 -6.51 20.20 7.36
N LEU A 59 -6.78 19.05 6.75
CA LEU A 59 -6.79 18.83 5.30
C LEU A 59 -8.16 19.16 4.69
N THR A 60 -8.50 20.45 4.67
CA THR A 60 -9.83 20.94 4.22
C THR A 60 -10.18 20.52 2.79
N ALA A 61 -9.21 20.43 1.88
CA ALA A 61 -9.43 19.98 0.51
C ALA A 61 -9.77 18.48 0.42
N HIS A 62 -9.19 17.66 1.31
CA HIS A 62 -9.50 16.23 1.35
C HIS A 62 -10.94 16.01 1.84
N ARG A 63 -11.35 16.73 2.90
CA ARG A 63 -12.74 16.74 3.37
C ARG A 63 -13.71 17.18 2.27
N ALA A 64 -13.43 18.31 1.62
CA ALA A 64 -14.29 18.84 0.56
C ALA A 64 -14.49 17.83 -0.59
N SER A 65 -13.47 17.03 -0.91
CA SER A 65 -13.58 15.99 -1.93
C SER A 65 -14.60 14.89 -1.59
N VAL A 66 -14.75 14.58 -0.31
CA VAL A 66 -15.76 13.65 0.22
C VAL A 66 -17.13 14.33 0.25
N ASP A 67 -17.21 15.54 0.79
CA ASP A 67 -18.47 16.28 0.97
C ASP A 67 -19.25 16.43 -0.34
N ILE A 68 -18.57 16.75 -1.45
CA ILE A 68 -19.19 16.90 -2.78
C ILE A 68 -19.85 15.61 -3.26
N ARG A 69 -19.37 14.44 -2.81
CA ARG A 69 -19.87 13.11 -3.20
C ARG A 69 -20.96 12.59 -2.26
N VAL A 70 -21.02 13.09 -1.03
CA VAL A 70 -22.08 12.77 -0.06
C VAL A 70 -23.33 13.62 -0.30
N GLN A 71 -23.15 14.87 -0.75
CA GLN A 71 -24.25 15.83 -0.93
C GLN A 71 -25.10 15.63 -2.20
N GLY A 72 -24.67 14.75 -3.12
CA GLY A 72 -25.37 14.45 -4.39
C GLY A 72 -25.93 13.04 -4.43
#